data_AF-E3QPA1-F1
#
_entry.id   AF-E3QPA1-F1
#
_cell.length_a   1.000
_cell.length_b   1.000
_cell.length_c   1.000
_cell.angle_alpha   90.00
_cell.angle_beta   90.00
_cell.angle_gamma   90.00
#
_symmetry.space_group_name_H-M   'P 1'
#
loop_
_entity.id
_entity.type
_entity.pdbx_description
1 polymer ?
#
loop_
_entity_poly.entity_id
_entity_poly.type
_entity_poly.pdbx_seq_one_letter_code
_entity_poly.pdbx_strand_id
1 'polypeptide(L)'
;MMALLYETVPTFEDTWIECLGDLGRYRMAIEDDNLKDREVWTSVSRHWYSKASDKAPTTGRLYHHLAILARPNALQQLFYYAKSLCVPIPFLSARESIMTLFDPHLNGTPTRLQEIDAAFVRAHGVLFSGKSSELFTPSVEEFIGSLDGHIARNTKGWMDCGYFIAVALGCAMLEYGSESNPIMMAIKTSRTEDADVQMEDHKTPVTAKFLDALDFAVRTHNVVFLRFADPNVDPYLHVTLSFLYHMSYFATAMGYIESKMPWKLISLMLNSLLKKCVSVGRIESEDFPRSYDEMPRPLPEDFAQRGLLWVDNYYPEDWFASKLDDDEKYFEVASMTEERRERCLWLGCRIAASGNWLTYDKSTRQFGVPPQYDLEIPGISNGSEAEPQAGDDGDVVIPDISDGAP
;
A
#
# COMPACT_ATOMS: atom_id res chain seq x y z
N MET A 1 -29.67 17.95 19.16
CA MET A 1 -29.11 17.84 20.52
C MET A 1 -27.65 17.42 20.49
N MET A 2 -27.28 16.28 19.88
CA MET A 2 -25.88 15.82 19.84
C MET A 2 -24.89 16.77 19.13
N ALA A 3 -25.26 17.37 18.00
CA ALA A 3 -24.40 18.35 17.32
C ALA A 3 -24.13 19.60 18.19
N LEU A 4 -25.13 20.05 18.95
CA LEU A 4 -24.97 21.15 19.90
C LEU A 4 -24.03 20.75 21.05
N LEU A 5 -24.11 19.51 21.54
CA LEU A 5 -23.19 19.01 22.57
C LEU A 5 -21.75 18.92 22.05
N TYR A 6 -21.56 18.49 20.79
CA TYR A 6 -20.28 18.53 20.11
C TYR A 6 -19.68 19.94 20.08
N GLU A 7 -20.49 20.95 19.80
CA GLU A 7 -20.05 22.36 19.73
C GLU A 7 -19.81 23.02 21.10
N THR A 8 -20.55 22.60 22.13
CA THR A 8 -20.61 23.32 23.42
C THR A 8 -19.94 22.59 24.58
N VAL A 9 -19.66 21.29 24.45
CA VAL A 9 -19.09 20.45 25.52
C VAL A 9 -17.86 19.69 24.99
N PRO A 10 -16.69 20.36 24.88
CA PRO A 10 -15.49 19.78 24.28
C PRO A 10 -14.88 18.63 25.08
N THR A 11 -15.20 18.52 26.38
CA THR A 11 -14.68 17.45 27.26
C THR A 11 -14.98 16.04 26.75
N PHE A 12 -16.07 15.85 26.01
CA PHE A 12 -16.48 14.56 25.45
C PHE A 12 -16.49 14.58 23.92
N GLU A 13 -15.69 15.46 23.30
CA GLU A 13 -15.70 15.68 21.85
C GLU A 13 -15.60 14.37 21.06
N ASP A 14 -14.68 13.48 21.44
CA ASP A 14 -14.45 12.20 20.75
C ASP A 14 -15.66 11.28 20.86
N THR A 15 -16.30 11.23 22.02
CA THR A 15 -17.55 10.50 22.24
C THR A 15 -18.69 11.07 21.38
N TRP A 16 -18.78 12.40 21.27
CA TRP A 16 -19.82 13.04 20.46
C TRP A 16 -19.66 12.81 18.97
N ILE A 17 -18.43 12.86 18.45
CA ILE A 17 -18.12 12.56 17.05
C ILE A 17 -18.60 11.14 16.72
N GLU A 18 -18.28 10.17 17.57
CA GLU A 18 -18.70 8.80 17.36
C GLU A 18 -20.22 8.61 17.42
N CYS A 19 -20.88 9.18 18.44
CA CYS A 19 -22.34 9.13 18.54
C CYS A 19 -23.04 9.75 17.32
N LEU A 20 -22.47 10.80 16.72
CA LEU A 20 -22.98 11.39 15.49
C LEU A 20 -22.82 10.44 14.29
N GLY A 21 -21.71 9.71 14.22
CA GLY A 21 -21.52 8.61 13.28
C GLY A 21 -22.57 7.51 13.43
N ASP A 22 -22.81 7.05 14.66
CA ASP A 22 -23.83 6.04 14.98
C ASP A 22 -25.25 6.50 14.62
N LEU A 23 -25.62 7.73 14.97
CA LEU A 23 -26.92 8.29 14.61
C LEU A 23 -27.13 8.34 13.10
N GLY A 24 -26.12 8.78 12.35
CA GLY A 24 -26.16 8.74 10.89
C GLY A 24 -26.35 7.32 10.35
N ARG A 25 -25.62 6.35 10.91
CA ARG A 25 -25.70 4.93 10.52
C ARG A 25 -27.06 4.30 10.85
N TYR A 26 -27.62 4.59 12.03
CA TYR A 26 -28.95 4.11 12.41
C TYR A 26 -30.02 4.72 11.50
N ARG A 27 -29.89 6.01 11.17
CA ARG A 27 -30.82 6.66 10.25
C ARG A 27 -30.72 6.09 8.84
N MET A 28 -29.50 5.83 8.35
CA MET A 28 -29.28 5.10 7.09
C MET A 28 -29.96 3.72 7.12
N ALA A 29 -29.88 3.00 8.24
CA ALA A 29 -30.39 1.63 8.34
C ALA A 29 -31.92 1.53 8.34
N ILE A 30 -32.64 2.54 8.86
CA ILE A 30 -34.11 2.58 8.84
C ILE A 30 -34.68 3.22 7.58
N GLU A 31 -33.83 3.85 6.76
CA GLU A 31 -34.22 4.46 5.49
C GLU A 31 -34.22 3.37 4.40
N ASP A 32 -35.36 2.70 4.27
CA ASP A 32 -35.55 1.57 3.36
C ASP A 32 -36.19 1.96 2.02
N ASP A 33 -36.97 3.05 1.99
CA ASP A 33 -37.79 3.42 0.82
C ASP A 33 -37.09 4.40 -0.13
N ASN A 34 -36.13 5.19 0.34
CA ASN A 34 -35.45 6.22 -0.46
C ASN A 34 -33.92 6.02 -0.53
N LEU A 35 -33.44 5.52 -1.67
CA LEU A 35 -32.02 5.30 -1.92
C LEU A 35 -31.16 6.58 -1.81
N LYS A 36 -31.71 7.75 -2.17
CA LYS A 36 -30.98 9.02 -2.06
C LYS A 36 -30.80 9.44 -0.62
N ASP A 37 -31.84 9.32 0.19
CA ASP A 37 -31.76 9.65 1.62
C ASP A 37 -30.80 8.69 2.32
N ARG A 38 -30.85 7.40 1.95
CA ARG A 38 -29.88 6.41 2.44
C ARG A 38 -28.44 6.79 2.09
N GLU A 39 -28.17 7.23 0.88
CA GLU A 39 -26.83 7.69 0.46
C GLU A 39 -26.38 8.95 1.22
N VAL A 40 -27.29 9.91 1.47
CA VAL A 40 -27.01 11.09 2.29
C VAL A 40 -26.62 10.67 3.71
N TRP A 41 -27.39 9.79 4.35
CA TRP A 41 -27.09 9.31 5.70
C TRP A 41 -25.83 8.45 5.77
N THR A 42 -25.52 7.71 4.69
CA THR A 42 -24.25 6.99 4.56
C THR A 42 -23.08 7.98 4.57
N SER A 43 -23.19 9.07 3.81
CA SER A 43 -22.15 10.11 3.70
C SER A 43 -21.99 10.89 5.01
N VAL A 44 -23.09 11.24 5.69
CA VAL A 44 -23.07 11.86 7.02
C VAL A 44 -22.37 10.96 8.03
N SER A 45 -22.73 9.67 8.05
CA SER A 45 -22.12 8.70 8.96
C SER A 45 -20.63 8.52 8.68
N ARG A 46 -20.25 8.40 7.40
CA ARG A 46 -18.85 8.28 6.95
C ARG A 46 -18.04 9.49 7.41
N HIS A 47 -18.52 10.71 7.18
CA HIS A 47 -17.85 11.94 7.61
C HIS A 47 -17.48 11.91 9.10
N TRP A 48 -18.43 11.53 9.96
CA TRP A 48 -18.19 11.48 11.40
C TRP A 48 -17.22 10.36 11.81
N TYR A 49 -17.32 9.17 11.23
CA TYR A 49 -16.37 8.10 11.52
C TYR A 49 -14.97 8.36 10.95
N SER A 50 -14.85 9.00 9.78
CA SER A 50 -13.56 9.45 9.24
C SER A 50 -12.89 10.41 10.21
N LYS A 51 -13.64 11.42 10.68
CA LYS A 51 -13.16 12.37 11.70
C LYS A 51 -12.79 11.71 13.03
N ALA A 52 -13.58 10.72 13.48
CA ALA A 52 -13.23 9.94 14.67
C ALA A 52 -11.91 9.18 14.45
N SER A 53 -11.74 8.56 13.28
CA SER A 53 -10.55 7.77 12.96
C SER A 53 -9.30 8.63 12.81
N ASP A 54 -9.40 9.90 12.39
CA ASP A 54 -8.24 10.81 12.40
C ASP A 54 -7.74 11.12 13.80
N LYS A 55 -8.66 11.18 14.77
CA LYS A 55 -8.33 11.46 16.17
C LYS A 55 -7.83 10.22 16.90
N ALA A 56 -8.40 9.07 16.60
CA ALA A 56 -8.05 7.80 17.21
C ALA A 56 -7.66 6.76 16.15
N PRO A 57 -6.56 6.99 15.38
CA PRO A 57 -6.21 6.18 14.22
C PRO A 57 -5.85 4.73 14.56
N THR A 58 -5.55 4.44 15.83
CA THR A 58 -5.23 3.10 16.32
C THR A 58 -6.47 2.28 16.72
N THR A 59 -7.68 2.85 16.64
CA THR A 59 -8.92 2.23 17.12
C THR A 59 -9.66 1.49 16.01
N GLY A 60 -9.63 0.15 16.05
CA GLY A 60 -10.17 -0.73 15.01
C GLY A 60 -11.66 -0.55 14.75
N ARG A 61 -12.45 -0.31 15.79
CA ARG A 61 -13.92 -0.24 15.68
C ARG A 61 -14.39 0.89 14.75
N LEU A 62 -13.64 1.98 14.65
CA LEU A 62 -13.95 3.08 13.74
C LEU A 62 -13.84 2.63 12.28
N TYR A 63 -12.79 1.87 11.95
CA TYR A 63 -12.64 1.28 10.62
C TYR A 63 -13.65 0.18 10.34
N HIS A 64 -14.09 -0.60 11.34
CA HIS A 64 -15.20 -1.53 11.17
C HIS A 64 -16.48 -0.82 10.71
N HIS A 65 -16.81 0.33 11.31
CA HIS A 65 -17.96 1.13 10.89
C HIS A 65 -17.77 1.71 9.49
N LEU A 66 -16.59 2.22 9.17
CA LEU A 66 -16.26 2.67 7.81
C LEU A 66 -16.38 1.54 6.78
N ALA A 67 -16.01 0.30 7.14
CA ALA A 67 -16.19 -0.86 6.28
C ALA A 67 -17.68 -1.08 5.95
N ILE A 68 -18.58 -1.01 6.93
CA ILE A 68 -20.02 -1.16 6.68
C ILE A 68 -20.53 -0.08 5.69
N LEU A 69 -20.01 1.15 5.81
CA LEU A 69 -20.41 2.31 5.00
C LEU A 69 -19.72 2.38 3.63
N ALA A 70 -18.75 1.52 3.36
CA ALA A 70 -18.03 1.45 2.09
C ALA A 70 -18.83 0.71 1.00
N ARG A 71 -19.99 0.12 1.31
CA ARG A 71 -20.86 -0.52 0.31
C ARG A 71 -21.30 0.48 -0.78
N PRO A 72 -21.32 0.08 -2.06
CA PRO A 72 -21.07 -1.27 -2.59
C PRO A 72 -19.59 -1.58 -2.94
N ASN A 73 -18.62 -0.71 -2.61
CA ASN A 73 -17.21 -0.90 -2.94
C ASN A 73 -16.59 -2.04 -2.11
N ALA A 74 -16.39 -3.20 -2.72
CA ALA A 74 -15.89 -4.40 -2.04
C ALA A 74 -14.40 -4.32 -1.67
N LEU A 75 -13.57 -3.68 -2.49
CA LEU A 75 -12.16 -3.47 -2.19
C LEU A 75 -11.99 -2.57 -0.98
N GLN A 76 -12.73 -1.46 -0.92
CA GLN A 76 -12.69 -0.53 0.21
C GLN A 76 -13.27 -1.17 1.49
N GLN A 77 -14.33 -1.98 1.37
CA GLN A 77 -14.84 -2.79 2.49
C GLN A 77 -13.76 -3.71 3.05
N LEU A 78 -13.09 -4.48 2.19
CA LEU A 78 -12.01 -5.39 2.59
C LEU A 78 -10.86 -4.64 3.25
N PHE A 79 -10.43 -3.52 2.66
CA PHE A 79 -9.41 -2.64 3.23
C PHE A 79 -9.77 -2.22 4.67
N TYR A 80 -10.97 -1.67 4.89
CA TYR A 80 -11.35 -1.19 6.21
C TYR A 80 -11.55 -2.32 7.23
N TYR A 81 -12.12 -3.47 6.83
CA TYR A 81 -12.22 -4.61 7.74
C TYR A 81 -10.84 -5.18 8.10
N ALA A 82 -9.92 -5.28 7.13
CA ALA A 82 -8.56 -5.72 7.39
C ALA A 82 -7.84 -4.72 8.33
N LYS A 83 -7.95 -3.41 8.05
CA LYS A 83 -7.41 -2.35 8.91
C LYS A 83 -7.97 -2.43 10.32
N SER A 84 -9.29 -2.62 10.48
CA SER A 84 -9.96 -2.81 11.78
C SER A 84 -9.35 -3.92 12.64
N LEU A 85 -8.72 -4.92 12.03
CA LEU A 85 -8.10 -6.06 12.70
C LEU A 85 -6.58 -5.89 12.90
N CYS A 86 -5.93 -5.00 12.15
CA CYS A 86 -4.47 -4.84 12.13
C CYS A 86 -3.95 -3.55 12.78
N VAL A 87 -4.84 -2.66 13.20
CA VAL A 87 -4.45 -1.51 14.05
C VAL A 87 -4.20 -1.95 15.50
N PRO A 88 -3.42 -1.17 16.30
CA PRO A 88 -3.02 -1.57 17.66
C PRO A 88 -4.15 -1.93 18.62
N ILE A 89 -5.33 -1.31 18.49
CA ILE A 89 -6.53 -1.67 19.27
C ILE A 89 -7.52 -2.35 18.31
N PRO A 90 -7.36 -3.65 18.04
CA PRO A 90 -8.16 -4.33 17.04
C PRO A 90 -9.61 -4.51 17.50
N PHE A 91 -10.55 -4.48 16.56
CA PHE A 91 -11.96 -4.78 16.84
C PHE A 91 -12.30 -6.19 16.36
N LEU A 92 -12.18 -7.17 17.25
CA LEU A 92 -12.26 -8.60 16.91
C LEU A 92 -13.62 -9.03 16.34
N SER A 93 -14.72 -8.36 16.70
CA SER A 93 -16.04 -8.62 16.09
C SER A 93 -16.08 -8.35 14.59
N ALA A 94 -15.10 -7.62 14.03
CA ALA A 94 -14.93 -7.50 12.59
C ALA A 94 -14.67 -8.85 11.91
N ARG A 95 -14.13 -9.86 12.62
CA ARG A 95 -13.93 -11.21 12.07
C ARG A 95 -15.22 -11.90 11.66
N GLU A 96 -16.31 -11.67 12.38
CA GLU A 96 -17.63 -12.17 12.00
C GLU A 96 -18.25 -11.29 10.90
N SER A 97 -18.11 -9.97 11.02
CA SER A 97 -18.74 -9.02 10.09
C SER A 97 -18.17 -9.12 8.67
N ILE A 98 -16.86 -9.32 8.53
CA ILE A 98 -16.20 -9.43 7.23
C ILE A 98 -16.68 -10.67 6.46
N MET A 99 -17.18 -11.72 7.12
CA MET A 99 -17.72 -12.89 6.44
C MET A 99 -18.93 -12.54 5.55
N THR A 100 -19.68 -11.47 5.88
CA THR A 100 -20.77 -10.98 5.00
C THR A 100 -20.28 -10.49 3.64
N LEU A 101 -19.00 -10.11 3.53
CA LEU A 101 -18.33 -9.80 2.28
C LEU A 101 -17.85 -11.08 1.58
N PHE A 102 -17.31 -12.05 2.31
CA PHE A 102 -16.70 -13.25 1.73
C PHE A 102 -17.68 -14.37 1.36
N ASP A 103 -18.67 -14.66 2.20
CA ASP A 103 -19.57 -15.81 2.06
C ASP A 103 -20.26 -15.89 0.68
N PRO A 104 -20.74 -14.78 0.06
CA PRO A 104 -21.29 -14.84 -1.29
C PRO A 104 -20.29 -15.40 -2.32
N HIS A 105 -19.01 -15.06 -2.21
CA HIS A 105 -17.97 -15.49 -3.15
C HIS A 105 -17.46 -16.90 -2.88
N LEU A 106 -17.46 -17.34 -1.62
CA LEU A 106 -17.07 -18.70 -1.22
C LEU A 106 -18.17 -19.72 -1.52
N ASN A 107 -19.43 -19.31 -1.44
CA ASN A 107 -20.59 -20.18 -1.69
C ASN A 107 -21.05 -20.18 -3.16
N GLY A 108 -20.36 -19.47 -4.06
CA GLY A 108 -20.72 -19.37 -5.48
C GLY A 108 -22.01 -18.59 -5.75
N THR A 109 -22.40 -17.69 -4.84
CA THR A 109 -23.56 -16.80 -5.05
C THR A 109 -23.23 -15.75 -6.10
N PRO A 110 -24.10 -15.52 -7.10
CA PRO A 110 -23.91 -14.45 -8.07
C PRO A 110 -23.77 -13.09 -7.37
N THR A 111 -22.73 -12.33 -7.72
CA THR A 111 -22.49 -10.98 -7.20
C THR A 111 -22.46 -9.97 -8.36
N ARG A 112 -22.63 -8.68 -8.04
CA ARG A 112 -22.54 -7.58 -9.01
C ARG A 112 -21.13 -7.00 -9.15
N LEU A 113 -20.13 -7.61 -8.51
CA LEU A 113 -18.75 -7.14 -8.57
C LEU A 113 -18.13 -7.45 -9.93
N GLN A 114 -17.15 -6.64 -10.34
CA GLN A 114 -16.29 -7.00 -11.46
C GLN A 114 -15.54 -8.29 -11.13
N GLU A 115 -15.27 -9.12 -12.14
CA GLU A 115 -14.64 -10.43 -11.97
C GLU A 115 -13.31 -10.34 -11.20
N ILE A 116 -12.47 -9.35 -11.54
CA ILE A 116 -11.19 -9.11 -10.84
C ILE A 116 -11.37 -8.77 -9.35
N ASP A 117 -12.36 -7.93 -9.00
CA ASP A 117 -12.62 -7.58 -7.60
C ASP A 117 -13.18 -8.78 -6.84
N ALA A 118 -14.06 -9.57 -7.48
CA ALA A 118 -14.59 -10.80 -6.94
C ALA A 118 -13.48 -11.85 -6.70
N ALA A 119 -12.52 -11.97 -7.62
CA ALA A 119 -11.37 -12.85 -7.49
C ALA A 119 -10.47 -12.44 -6.32
N PHE A 120 -10.17 -11.15 -6.19
CA PHE A 120 -9.39 -10.61 -5.08
C PHE A 120 -10.08 -10.86 -3.72
N VAL A 121 -11.36 -10.53 -3.62
CA VAL A 121 -12.17 -10.74 -2.41
C VAL A 121 -12.27 -12.23 -2.06
N ARG A 122 -12.43 -13.11 -3.05
CA ARG A 122 -12.49 -14.56 -2.85
C ARG A 122 -11.17 -15.13 -2.35
N ALA A 123 -10.03 -14.74 -2.95
CA ALA A 123 -8.70 -15.15 -2.48
C ALA A 123 -8.48 -14.73 -1.01
N HIS A 124 -8.82 -13.48 -0.67
CA HIS A 124 -8.80 -13.02 0.72
C HIS A 124 -9.76 -13.78 1.63
N GLY A 125 -10.96 -14.14 1.16
CA GLY A 125 -11.93 -14.91 1.93
C GLY A 125 -11.43 -16.32 2.26
N VAL A 126 -10.76 -16.98 1.32
CA VAL A 126 -10.12 -18.28 1.55
C VAL A 126 -8.99 -18.16 2.55
N LEU A 127 -8.06 -17.21 2.34
CA LEU A 127 -6.98 -16.93 3.30
C LEU A 127 -7.53 -16.63 4.69
N PHE A 128 -8.54 -15.77 4.78
CA PHE A 128 -9.10 -15.31 6.05
C PHE A 128 -9.77 -16.45 6.83
N SER A 129 -10.69 -17.17 6.18
CA SER A 129 -11.54 -18.17 6.83
C SER A 129 -10.90 -19.56 6.94
N GLY A 130 -9.92 -19.88 6.10
CA GLY A 130 -9.38 -21.23 5.96
C GLY A 130 -10.37 -22.23 5.33
N LYS A 131 -11.47 -21.74 4.75
CA LYS A 131 -12.49 -22.55 4.06
C LYS A 131 -12.32 -22.47 2.55
N SER A 132 -12.87 -23.46 1.84
CA SER A 132 -12.88 -23.51 0.38
C SER A 132 -11.48 -23.35 -0.24
N SER A 133 -10.50 -24.09 0.29
CA SER A 133 -9.10 -24.01 -0.13
C SER A 133 -8.91 -24.29 -1.63
N GLU A 134 -9.79 -25.10 -2.22
CA GLU A 134 -9.86 -25.37 -3.65
C GLU A 134 -10.08 -24.12 -4.52
N LEU A 135 -10.63 -23.03 -3.94
CA LEU A 135 -10.87 -21.77 -4.63
C LEU A 135 -9.67 -20.81 -4.60
N PHE A 136 -8.66 -21.07 -3.76
CA PHE A 136 -7.56 -20.11 -3.58
C PHE A 136 -6.76 -19.90 -4.87
N THR A 137 -6.13 -20.96 -5.36
CA THR A 137 -5.28 -20.88 -6.56
C THR A 137 -6.04 -20.33 -7.77
N PRO A 138 -7.25 -20.83 -8.13
CA PRO A 138 -8.02 -20.27 -9.24
C PRO A 138 -8.32 -18.77 -9.08
N SER A 139 -8.65 -18.32 -7.87
CA SER A 139 -8.94 -16.90 -7.60
C SER A 139 -7.69 -16.03 -7.74
N VAL A 140 -6.54 -16.52 -7.30
CA VAL A 140 -5.25 -15.83 -7.48
C VAL A 140 -4.89 -15.76 -8.96
N GLU A 141 -5.01 -16.85 -9.72
CA GLU A 141 -4.74 -16.84 -11.17
C GLU A 141 -5.65 -15.87 -11.93
N GLU A 142 -6.96 -15.86 -11.62
CA GLU A 142 -7.95 -14.97 -12.23
C GLU A 142 -7.61 -13.49 -11.96
N PHE A 143 -7.29 -13.17 -10.70
CA PHE A 143 -6.89 -11.82 -10.31
C PHE A 143 -5.59 -11.39 -11.00
N ILE A 144 -4.52 -12.19 -10.88
CA ILE A 144 -3.20 -11.88 -11.42
C ILE A 144 -3.25 -11.76 -12.94
N GLY A 145 -3.95 -12.66 -13.64
CA GLY A 145 -4.10 -12.63 -15.10
C GLY A 145 -4.87 -11.41 -15.63
N SER A 146 -5.72 -10.80 -14.79
CA SER A 146 -6.53 -9.64 -15.16
C SER A 146 -5.92 -8.31 -14.72
N LEU A 147 -4.96 -8.33 -13.79
CA LEU A 147 -4.50 -7.15 -13.05
C LEU A 147 -3.83 -6.11 -13.95
N ASP A 148 -2.89 -6.49 -14.81
CA ASP A 148 -2.20 -5.54 -15.70
C ASP A 148 -3.18 -4.78 -16.60
N GLY A 149 -4.08 -5.51 -17.25
CA GLY A 149 -5.12 -4.94 -18.09
C GLY A 149 -6.12 -4.09 -17.30
N HIS A 150 -6.41 -4.44 -16.05
CA HIS A 150 -7.29 -3.65 -15.19
C HIS A 150 -6.64 -2.33 -14.75
N ILE A 151 -5.34 -2.32 -14.44
CA ILE A 151 -4.58 -1.08 -14.16
C ILE A 151 -4.62 -0.17 -15.41
N ALA A 152 -4.30 -0.74 -16.58
CA ALA A 152 -4.27 0.01 -17.84
C ALA A 152 -5.63 0.65 -18.20
N ARG A 153 -6.74 -0.02 -17.88
CA ARG A 153 -8.10 0.50 -18.15
C ARG A 153 -8.55 1.57 -17.15
N ASN A 154 -8.23 1.42 -15.87
CA ASN A 154 -8.71 2.36 -14.83
C ASN A 154 -7.84 3.61 -14.71
N THR A 155 -6.57 3.55 -15.09
CA THR A 155 -5.64 4.70 -15.08
C THR A 155 -5.61 5.37 -13.69
N LYS A 156 -5.94 6.66 -13.58
CA LYS A 156 -6.00 7.40 -12.31
C LYS A 156 -6.97 6.79 -11.31
N GLY A 157 -8.07 6.19 -11.77
CA GLY A 157 -9.03 5.51 -10.90
C GLY A 157 -8.45 4.27 -10.21
N TRP A 158 -7.31 3.76 -10.66
CA TRP A 158 -6.63 2.65 -9.99
C TRP A 158 -5.83 3.09 -8.77
N MET A 159 -5.47 4.37 -8.63
CA MET A 159 -4.63 4.84 -7.51
C MET A 159 -5.23 4.46 -6.15
N ASP A 160 -6.55 4.67 -5.98
CA ASP A 160 -7.29 4.29 -4.78
C ASP A 160 -7.32 2.78 -4.57
N CYS A 161 -7.66 2.03 -5.61
CA CYS A 161 -7.64 0.56 -5.58
C CYS A 161 -6.25 0.04 -5.22
N GLY A 162 -5.19 0.67 -5.74
CA GLY A 162 -3.81 0.28 -5.55
C GLY A 162 -3.39 0.29 -4.08
N TYR A 163 -3.57 1.40 -3.37
CA TYR A 163 -3.21 1.44 -1.96
C TYR A 163 -4.16 0.60 -1.09
N PHE A 164 -5.44 0.42 -1.44
CA PHE A 164 -6.31 -0.55 -0.75
C PHE A 164 -5.81 -1.98 -0.88
N ILE A 165 -5.44 -2.40 -2.10
CA ILE A 165 -4.89 -3.73 -2.38
C ILE A 165 -3.57 -3.93 -1.62
N ALA A 166 -2.65 -2.96 -1.68
CA ALA A 166 -1.36 -3.06 -0.99
C ALA A 166 -1.54 -3.20 0.53
N VAL A 167 -2.42 -2.40 1.15
CA VAL A 167 -2.73 -2.53 2.59
C VAL A 167 -3.36 -3.89 2.90
N ALA A 168 -4.33 -4.33 2.11
CA ALA A 168 -5.00 -5.62 2.33
C ALA A 168 -4.02 -6.80 2.24
N LEU A 169 -3.09 -6.78 1.28
CA LEU A 169 -2.03 -7.78 1.14
C LEU A 169 -1.07 -7.77 2.34
N GLY A 170 -0.66 -6.58 2.80
CA GLY A 170 0.11 -6.41 4.03
C GLY A 170 -0.61 -7.03 5.24
N CYS A 171 -1.89 -6.73 5.42
CA CYS A 171 -2.73 -7.33 6.46
C CYS A 171 -2.84 -8.85 6.32
N ALA A 172 -2.94 -9.39 5.10
CA ALA A 172 -3.01 -10.84 4.87
C ALA A 172 -1.70 -11.54 5.24
N MET A 173 -0.53 -10.96 4.93
CA MET A 173 0.77 -11.48 5.38
C MET A 173 0.90 -11.48 6.91
N LEU A 174 0.19 -10.59 7.60
CA LEU A 174 0.07 -10.57 9.06
C LEU A 174 -1.09 -11.45 9.60
N GLU A 175 -1.67 -12.29 8.74
CA GLU A 175 -2.86 -13.10 9.03
C GLU A 175 -4.00 -12.31 9.68
N TYR A 176 -4.18 -11.07 9.23
CA TYR A 176 -5.18 -10.12 9.73
C TYR A 176 -5.01 -9.88 11.25
N GLY A 177 -3.78 -9.61 11.68
CA GLY A 177 -3.43 -9.29 13.06
C GLY A 177 -3.46 -10.51 13.99
N SER A 178 -3.21 -11.71 13.47
CA SER A 178 -3.14 -12.91 14.33
C SER A 178 -1.92 -12.83 15.24
N GLU A 179 -2.10 -13.04 16.54
CA GLU A 179 -0.98 -13.09 17.49
C GLU A 179 -0.07 -14.31 17.26
N SER A 180 -0.55 -15.34 16.58
CA SER A 180 0.23 -16.53 16.21
C SER A 180 1.02 -16.35 14.90
N ASN A 181 0.87 -15.22 14.22
CA ASN A 181 1.56 -14.96 12.97
C ASN A 181 3.07 -14.79 13.24
N PRO A 182 3.96 -15.41 12.44
CA PRO A 182 5.40 -15.37 12.69
C PRO A 182 5.99 -13.94 12.65
N ILE A 183 5.50 -13.07 11.76
CA ILE A 183 5.93 -11.67 11.70
C ILE A 183 5.44 -10.90 12.92
N MET A 184 4.16 -11.05 13.30
CA MET A 184 3.59 -10.37 14.47
C MET A 184 4.34 -10.74 15.76
N MET A 185 4.69 -12.02 15.92
CA MET A 185 5.50 -12.46 17.07
C MET A 185 6.92 -11.90 17.02
N ALA A 186 7.58 -11.93 15.87
CA ALA A 186 8.93 -11.37 15.73
C ALA A 186 8.98 -9.89 16.12
N ILE A 187 8.00 -9.09 15.68
CA ILE A 187 7.89 -7.67 16.03
C ILE A 187 7.62 -7.49 17.53
N LYS A 188 6.71 -8.27 18.11
CA LYS A 188 6.37 -8.20 19.54
C LYS A 188 7.57 -8.56 20.42
N THR A 189 8.27 -9.64 20.10
CA THR A 189 9.44 -10.12 20.84
C THR A 189 10.57 -9.09 20.81
N SER A 190 10.90 -8.55 19.64
CA SER A 190 11.94 -7.52 19.52
C SER A 190 11.63 -6.27 20.34
N ARG A 191 10.36 -5.83 20.40
CA ARG A 191 9.94 -4.70 21.23
C ARG A 191 10.00 -4.99 22.74
N THR A 192 9.96 -6.26 23.15
CA THR A 192 10.09 -6.66 24.56
C THR A 192 11.53 -6.97 24.98
N GLU A 193 12.40 -7.38 24.06
CA GLU A 193 13.82 -7.66 24.33
C GLU A 193 14.62 -6.40 24.66
N ASP A 194 14.17 -5.22 24.22
CA ASP A 194 14.67 -3.92 24.69
C ASP A 194 14.38 -3.65 26.19
N ALA A 195 13.64 -4.53 26.89
CA ALA A 195 13.19 -4.37 28.28
C ALA A 195 13.59 -5.52 29.24
N ASP A 196 14.75 -6.17 29.03
CA ASP A 196 15.29 -7.32 29.78
C ASP A 196 14.52 -8.65 29.57
N VAL A 197 15.11 -9.56 28.77
CA VAL A 197 15.25 -11.04 28.94
C VAL A 197 15.65 -11.66 27.59
N GLN A 198 16.77 -12.39 27.56
CA GLN A 198 17.16 -13.23 26.41
C GLN A 198 16.26 -14.48 26.36
N MET A 199 15.45 -14.63 25.32
CA MET A 199 14.80 -15.92 25.00
C MET A 199 15.54 -16.61 23.85
N GLU A 200 15.59 -17.94 23.89
CA GLU A 200 16.17 -18.78 22.84
C GLU A 200 15.41 -18.61 21.51
N ASP A 201 16.16 -18.56 20.40
CA ASP A 201 15.70 -18.41 19.01
C ASP A 201 14.87 -19.64 18.55
N HIS A 202 13.66 -19.77 19.08
CA HIS A 202 12.67 -20.70 18.57
C HIS A 202 11.98 -20.06 17.37
N LYS A 203 12.51 -20.31 16.16
CA LYS A 203 11.79 -20.00 14.92
C LYS A 203 10.41 -20.62 14.97
N THR A 204 9.39 -19.77 15.00
CA THR A 204 8.00 -20.23 14.94
C THR A 204 7.78 -20.93 13.60
N PRO A 205 7.15 -22.12 13.59
CA PRO A 205 6.82 -22.81 12.35
C PRO A 205 5.92 -21.94 11.46
N VAL A 206 6.33 -21.78 10.22
CA VAL A 206 5.61 -21.02 9.20
C VAL A 206 4.34 -21.78 8.80
N THR A 207 3.20 -21.09 8.77
CA THR A 207 1.90 -21.69 8.38
C THR A 207 1.76 -21.73 6.86
N ALA A 208 1.00 -22.70 6.34
CA ALA A 208 0.64 -22.71 4.91
C ALA A 208 -0.11 -21.43 4.49
N LYS A 209 -1.01 -20.95 5.36
CA LYS A 209 -1.76 -19.70 5.17
C LYS A 209 -0.85 -18.48 5.02
N PHE A 210 0.22 -18.38 5.82
CA PHE A 210 1.22 -17.33 5.66
C PHE A 210 1.95 -17.43 4.32
N LEU A 211 2.37 -18.63 3.92
CA LEU A 211 3.06 -18.85 2.65
C LEU A 211 2.17 -18.51 1.45
N ASP A 212 0.89 -18.90 1.49
CA ASP A 212 -0.11 -18.56 0.48
C ASP A 212 -0.34 -17.04 0.40
N ALA A 213 -0.42 -16.35 1.54
CA ALA A 213 -0.56 -14.90 1.57
C ALA A 213 0.70 -14.19 1.01
N LEU A 214 1.89 -14.69 1.34
CA LEU A 214 3.16 -14.16 0.84
C LEU A 214 3.28 -14.38 -0.68
N ASP A 215 2.96 -15.57 -1.19
CA ASP A 215 2.93 -15.86 -2.63
C ASP A 215 1.96 -14.91 -3.35
N PHE A 216 0.75 -14.75 -2.82
CA PHE A 216 -0.25 -13.86 -3.40
C PHE A 216 0.23 -12.40 -3.45
N ALA A 217 0.84 -11.91 -2.36
CA ALA A 217 1.40 -10.57 -2.31
C ALA A 217 2.53 -10.39 -3.34
N VAL A 218 3.50 -11.31 -3.37
CA VAL A 218 4.65 -11.26 -4.27
C VAL A 218 4.24 -11.32 -5.74
N ARG A 219 3.28 -12.18 -6.09
CA ARG A 219 2.75 -12.25 -7.46
C ARG A 219 2.04 -10.97 -7.87
N THR A 220 1.32 -10.34 -6.94
CA THR A 220 0.71 -9.03 -7.18
C THR A 220 1.78 -7.95 -7.38
N HIS A 221 2.79 -7.92 -6.51
CA HIS A 221 3.94 -7.02 -6.63
C HIS A 221 4.63 -7.17 -7.98
N ASN A 222 4.85 -8.39 -8.47
CA ASN A 222 5.47 -8.64 -9.78
C ASN A 222 4.70 -7.95 -10.92
N VAL A 223 3.38 -8.08 -10.96
CA VAL A 223 2.57 -7.43 -12.00
C VAL A 223 2.64 -5.90 -11.89
N VAL A 224 2.47 -5.37 -10.68
CA VAL A 224 2.43 -3.91 -10.46
C VAL A 224 3.80 -3.28 -10.75
N PHE A 225 4.89 -3.90 -10.30
CA PHE A 225 6.25 -3.35 -10.43
C PHE A 225 6.88 -3.57 -11.81
N LEU A 226 6.22 -4.29 -12.72
CA LEU A 226 6.58 -4.30 -14.14
C LEU A 226 6.09 -3.05 -14.89
N ARG A 227 5.19 -2.25 -14.30
CA ARG A 227 4.62 -1.04 -14.91
C ARG A 227 5.49 0.19 -14.68
N PHE A 228 6.72 0.15 -15.21
CA PHE A 228 7.65 1.27 -15.07
C PHE A 228 7.09 2.56 -15.65
N ALA A 229 7.34 3.68 -14.96
CA ALA A 229 6.92 5.02 -15.37
C ALA A 229 5.40 5.24 -15.46
N ASP A 230 4.58 4.30 -14.99
CA ASP A 230 3.13 4.46 -14.82
C ASP A 230 2.84 5.09 -13.44
N PRO A 231 2.49 6.39 -13.34
CA PRO A 231 2.29 7.03 -12.04
C PRO A 231 1.08 6.49 -11.28
N ASN A 232 0.18 5.76 -11.94
CA ASN A 232 -0.99 5.19 -11.29
C ASN A 232 -0.60 4.09 -10.29
N VAL A 233 0.58 3.48 -10.46
CA VAL A 233 1.07 2.43 -9.54
C VAL A 233 1.89 2.95 -8.36
N ASP A 234 2.23 4.24 -8.35
CA ASP A 234 3.07 4.83 -7.31
C ASP A 234 2.46 4.76 -5.90
N PRO A 235 1.13 4.95 -5.69
CA PRO A 235 0.54 4.81 -4.35
C PRO A 235 0.67 3.38 -3.80
N TYR A 236 0.54 2.37 -4.68
CA TYR A 236 0.76 0.97 -4.31
C TYR A 236 2.22 0.75 -3.90
N LEU A 237 3.17 1.24 -4.71
CA LEU A 237 4.60 1.14 -4.42
C LEU A 237 4.94 1.82 -3.08
N HIS A 238 4.36 2.99 -2.81
CA HIS A 238 4.57 3.70 -1.56
C HIS A 238 4.15 2.86 -0.34
N VAL A 239 2.95 2.29 -0.34
CA VAL A 239 2.47 1.41 0.75
C VAL A 239 3.35 0.17 0.90
N THR A 240 3.81 -0.43 -0.20
CA THR A 240 4.72 -1.58 -0.12
C THR A 240 6.07 -1.20 0.46
N LEU A 241 6.64 -0.07 0.07
CA LEU A 241 7.92 0.41 0.58
C LEU A 241 7.85 0.81 2.05
N SER A 242 6.77 1.44 2.52
CA SER A 242 6.61 1.76 3.94
C SER A 242 6.51 0.49 4.80
N PHE A 243 5.80 -0.54 4.31
CA PHE A 243 5.75 -1.85 4.94
C PHE A 243 7.15 -2.49 5.01
N LEU A 244 7.88 -2.55 3.90
CA LEU A 244 9.24 -3.10 3.86
C LEU A 244 10.22 -2.32 4.73
N TYR A 245 10.10 -0.99 4.76
CA TYR A 245 10.90 -0.13 5.61
C TYR A 245 10.65 -0.44 7.09
N HIS A 246 9.40 -0.62 7.51
CA HIS A 246 9.12 -1.08 8.87
C HIS A 246 9.73 -2.45 9.16
N MET A 247 9.58 -3.40 8.24
CA MET A 247 10.15 -4.75 8.41
C MET A 247 11.67 -4.71 8.53
N SER A 248 12.35 -3.73 7.91
CA SER A 248 13.80 -3.60 7.98
C SER A 248 14.35 -3.42 9.41
N TYR A 249 13.53 -2.91 10.33
CA TYR A 249 13.86 -2.78 11.75
C TYR A 249 13.83 -4.11 12.53
N PHE A 250 13.27 -5.17 11.94
CA PHE A 250 13.03 -6.44 12.60
C PHE A 250 13.62 -7.58 11.75
N ALA A 251 14.89 -7.91 11.98
CA ALA A 251 15.63 -8.89 11.18
C ALA A 251 14.89 -10.24 11.01
N THR A 252 14.29 -10.77 12.09
CA THR A 252 13.50 -12.01 12.04
C THR A 252 12.23 -11.86 11.20
N ALA A 253 11.52 -10.72 11.30
CA ALA A 253 10.33 -10.46 10.49
C ALA A 253 10.67 -10.35 9.01
N MET A 254 11.71 -9.56 8.67
CA MET A 254 12.18 -9.42 7.30
C MET A 254 12.69 -10.74 6.72
N GLY A 255 13.35 -11.57 7.53
CA GLY A 255 13.81 -12.90 7.14
C GLY A 255 12.72 -13.85 6.66
N TYR A 256 11.46 -13.64 7.07
CA TYR A 256 10.32 -14.42 6.58
C TYR A 256 9.87 -14.05 5.17
N ILE A 257 10.18 -12.84 4.68
CA ILE A 257 9.67 -12.30 3.41
C ILE A 257 10.76 -11.98 2.39
N GLU A 258 11.98 -11.64 2.83
CA GLU A 258 13.04 -11.07 1.99
C GLU A 258 13.42 -11.93 0.78
N SER A 259 13.36 -13.26 0.91
CA SER A 259 13.75 -14.19 -0.16
C SER A 259 12.77 -14.24 -1.33
N LYS A 260 11.52 -13.80 -1.11
CA LYS A 260 10.44 -13.80 -2.11
C LYS A 260 10.15 -12.41 -2.66
N MET A 261 10.53 -11.36 -1.95
CA MET A 261 10.28 -9.99 -2.38
C MET A 261 11.00 -9.68 -3.71
N PRO A 262 10.34 -9.01 -4.67
CA PRO A 262 10.90 -8.76 -5.98
C PRO A 262 11.83 -7.54 -5.98
N TRP A 263 12.93 -7.63 -5.22
CA TRP A 263 13.88 -6.53 -5.02
C TRP A 263 14.41 -5.96 -6.32
N LYS A 264 14.66 -6.80 -7.34
CA LYS A 264 15.09 -6.32 -8.66
C LYS A 264 14.05 -5.40 -9.29
N LEU A 265 12.77 -5.80 -9.31
CA LEU A 265 11.70 -4.95 -9.84
C LEU A 265 11.53 -3.66 -9.03
N ILE A 266 11.63 -3.73 -7.71
CA ILE A 266 11.62 -2.55 -6.83
C ILE A 266 12.77 -1.59 -7.21
N SER A 267 13.99 -2.09 -7.39
CA SER A 267 15.14 -1.26 -7.80
C SER A 267 14.92 -0.59 -9.16
N LEU A 268 14.33 -1.30 -10.12
CA LEU A 268 14.02 -0.77 -11.45
C LEU A 268 12.91 0.29 -11.41
N MET A 269 11.87 0.07 -10.58
CA MET A 269 10.82 1.05 -10.32
C MET A 269 11.40 2.33 -9.72
N LEU A 270 12.22 2.22 -8.67
CA LEU A 270 12.91 3.35 -8.04
C LEU A 270 13.81 4.09 -9.03
N ASN A 271 14.57 3.37 -9.87
CA ASN A 271 15.37 4.00 -10.93
C ASN A 271 14.50 4.73 -11.97
N SER A 272 13.33 4.20 -12.32
CA SER A 272 12.38 4.87 -13.22
C SER A 272 11.86 6.19 -12.63
N LEU A 273 11.54 6.18 -11.33
CA LEU A 273 11.15 7.39 -10.59
C LEU A 273 12.31 8.40 -10.50
N LEU A 274 13.53 7.92 -10.27
CA LEU A 274 14.71 8.76 -10.10
C LEU A 274 15.04 9.58 -11.35
N LYS A 275 14.73 9.07 -12.55
CA LYS A 275 14.88 9.83 -13.82
C LYS A 275 14.12 11.15 -13.85
N LYS A 276 13.02 11.25 -13.10
CA LYS A 276 12.19 12.47 -13.02
C LYS A 276 12.52 13.31 -11.78
N CYS A 277 13.36 12.84 -10.88
CA CYS A 277 13.70 13.51 -9.62
C CYS A 277 14.57 14.75 -9.89
N VAL A 278 14.10 15.92 -9.46
CA VAL A 278 14.78 17.21 -9.71
C VAL A 278 16.00 17.38 -8.82
N SER A 279 15.93 16.95 -7.56
CA SER A 279 17.01 17.06 -6.57
C SER A 279 17.04 15.84 -5.67
N VAL A 280 18.24 15.28 -5.48
CA VAL A 280 18.44 14.11 -4.62
C VAL A 280 18.68 14.46 -3.14
N GLY A 281 18.86 15.74 -2.81
CA GLY A 281 19.18 16.15 -1.43
C GLY A 281 18.12 15.75 -0.41
N ARG A 282 16.83 15.79 -0.78
CA ARG A 282 15.74 15.35 0.10
C ARG A 282 15.62 13.84 0.19
N ILE A 283 15.81 13.11 -0.92
CA ILE A 283 15.66 11.64 -0.93
C ILE A 283 16.83 10.96 -0.22
N GLU A 284 18.03 11.56 -0.25
CA GLU A 284 19.22 11.06 0.44
C GLU A 284 19.33 11.53 1.90
N SER A 285 18.40 12.40 2.35
CA SER A 285 18.35 12.88 3.72
C SER A 285 17.87 11.78 4.67
N GLU A 286 18.33 11.84 5.91
CA GLU A 286 17.79 11.00 6.97
C GLU A 286 16.38 11.46 7.39
N ASP A 287 16.08 12.75 7.21
CA ASP A 287 14.81 13.37 7.58
C ASP A 287 13.67 12.99 6.62
N PHE A 288 12.46 12.87 7.16
CA PHE A 288 11.25 12.63 6.39
C PHE A 288 11.04 13.73 5.33
N PRO A 289 10.96 13.40 4.02
CA PRO A 289 10.91 14.41 2.97
C PRO A 289 9.59 15.19 3.04
N ARG A 290 9.64 16.49 3.30
CA ARG A 290 8.46 17.36 3.31
C ARG A 290 8.80 18.79 2.91
N SER A 291 7.78 19.58 2.62
CA SER A 291 7.89 21.04 2.68
C SER A 291 7.81 21.49 4.15
N TYR A 292 8.70 22.40 4.54
CA TYR A 292 8.67 23.04 5.86
C TYR A 292 8.03 24.43 5.81
N ASP A 293 7.86 25.00 4.61
CA ASP A 293 7.29 26.34 4.41
C ASP A 293 5.75 26.31 4.30
N GLU A 294 5.17 25.13 4.12
CA GLU A 294 3.74 24.92 3.92
C GLU A 294 3.16 23.99 4.99
N MET A 295 1.86 24.13 5.26
CA MET A 295 1.14 23.16 6.09
C MET A 295 1.23 21.76 5.45
N PRO A 296 1.50 20.70 6.23
CA PRO A 296 1.53 19.34 5.71
C PRO A 296 0.28 18.99 4.92
N ARG A 297 0.45 18.40 3.75
CA ARG A 297 -0.64 17.79 2.99
C ARG A 297 -0.34 16.31 2.80
N PRO A 298 -0.73 15.44 3.75
CA PRO A 298 -0.55 14.00 3.60
C PRO A 298 -1.20 13.48 2.32
N LEU A 299 -0.61 12.45 1.74
CA LEU A 299 -1.13 11.78 0.56
C LEU A 299 -2.39 10.95 0.93
N PRO A 300 -3.29 10.65 -0.02
CA PRO A 300 -4.43 9.76 0.23
C PRO A 300 -4.02 8.44 0.91
N GLU A 301 -2.92 7.84 0.45
CA GLU A 301 -2.40 6.61 1.03
C GLU A 301 -1.71 6.80 2.41
N ASP A 302 -1.35 8.03 2.79
CA ASP A 302 -0.87 8.32 4.16
C ASP A 302 -2.02 8.14 5.15
N PHE A 303 -3.19 8.73 4.83
CA PHE A 303 -4.42 8.55 5.61
C PHE A 303 -4.87 7.09 5.62
N ALA A 304 -4.77 6.39 4.48
CA ALA A 304 -5.11 4.98 4.39
C ALA A 304 -4.26 4.12 5.34
N GLN A 305 -2.96 4.41 5.45
CA GLN A 305 -2.05 3.66 6.30
C GLN A 305 -2.07 4.09 7.77
N ARG A 306 -2.42 5.35 8.07
CA ARG A 306 -2.37 5.92 9.42
C ARG A 306 -2.98 5.00 10.47
N GLY A 307 -2.21 4.69 11.51
CA GLY A 307 -2.59 3.81 12.61
C GLY A 307 -2.33 2.33 12.40
N LEU A 308 -1.89 1.89 11.21
CA LEU A 308 -1.37 0.53 11.02
C LEU A 308 0.01 0.39 11.66
N LEU A 309 0.33 -0.83 12.09
CA LEU A 309 1.57 -1.10 12.83
C LEU A 309 2.83 -0.69 12.08
N TRP A 310 2.84 -0.82 10.74
CA TRP A 310 4.04 -0.56 9.94
C TRP A 310 4.28 0.92 9.63
N VAL A 311 3.38 1.81 10.06
CA VAL A 311 3.61 3.26 10.02
C VAL A 311 3.73 3.85 11.44
N ASP A 312 3.91 2.99 12.43
CA ASP A 312 4.29 3.38 13.79
C ASP A 312 5.67 4.07 13.76
N ASN A 313 5.74 5.32 14.21
CA ASN A 313 6.92 6.19 14.13
C ASN A 313 7.45 6.52 12.73
N TYR A 314 6.65 6.31 11.67
CA TYR A 314 7.04 6.66 10.30
C TYR A 314 6.82 8.14 9.99
N TYR A 315 5.68 8.70 10.40
CA TYR A 315 5.31 10.08 10.12
C TYR A 315 5.77 11.05 11.23
N PRO A 316 6.18 12.28 10.90
CA PRO A 316 6.34 13.36 11.87
C PRO A 316 5.05 13.59 12.68
N GLU A 317 5.18 14.00 13.95
CA GLU A 317 4.04 14.20 14.86
C GLU A 317 2.98 15.16 14.31
N ASP A 318 3.41 16.21 13.59
CA ASP A 318 2.56 17.23 13.01
C ASP A 318 2.07 16.90 11.59
N TRP A 319 2.44 15.74 11.02
CA TRP A 319 2.13 15.40 9.62
C TRP A 319 0.64 15.45 9.30
N PHE A 320 -0.20 15.01 10.25
CA PHE A 320 -1.66 15.01 10.11
C PHE A 320 -2.35 16.17 10.82
N ALA A 321 -1.64 17.28 11.09
CA ALA A 321 -2.19 18.43 11.81
C ALA A 321 -3.17 19.26 10.95
N SER A 322 -3.10 19.14 9.61
CA SER A 322 -3.97 19.86 8.69
C SER A 322 -5.42 19.42 8.82
N LYS A 323 -6.32 20.41 8.96
CA LYS A 323 -7.77 20.21 9.07
C LYS A 323 -8.37 20.13 7.67
N LEU A 324 -8.16 19.01 7.00
CA LEU A 324 -8.80 18.67 5.73
C LEU A 324 -10.14 18.00 6.00
N ASP A 325 -11.16 18.32 5.21
CA ASP A 325 -12.38 17.52 5.21
C ASP A 325 -12.15 16.15 4.53
N ASP A 326 -13.14 15.26 4.56
CA ASP A 326 -12.98 13.89 4.05
C ASP A 326 -12.75 13.87 2.53
N ASP A 327 -13.44 14.74 1.79
CA ASP A 327 -13.34 14.79 0.33
C ASP A 327 -11.97 15.35 -0.10
N GLU A 328 -11.46 16.35 0.61
CA GLU A 328 -10.15 16.98 0.38
C GLU A 328 -8.97 16.02 0.58
N LYS A 329 -9.07 15.07 1.53
CA LYS A 329 -8.01 14.08 1.80
C LYS A 329 -7.75 13.15 0.63
N TYR A 330 -8.81 12.78 -0.07
CA TYR A 330 -8.75 11.83 -1.19
C TYR A 330 -8.76 12.55 -2.55
N PHE A 331 -8.77 13.89 -2.56
CA PHE A 331 -8.70 14.68 -3.77
C PHE A 331 -7.25 14.83 -4.27
N GLU A 332 -6.92 14.07 -5.31
CA GLU A 332 -5.61 14.12 -5.99
C GLU A 332 -5.32 15.49 -6.64
N VAL A 333 -4.18 16.07 -6.32
CA VAL A 333 -3.65 17.30 -6.94
C VAL A 333 -2.29 17.05 -7.59
N ALA A 334 -1.90 17.93 -8.52
CA ALA A 334 -0.66 17.75 -9.29
C ALA A 334 0.61 17.66 -8.42
N SER A 335 0.66 18.36 -7.27
CA SER A 335 1.83 18.31 -6.38
C SER A 335 2.03 16.93 -5.75
N MET A 336 0.96 16.17 -5.50
CA MET A 336 1.01 14.87 -4.84
C MET A 336 1.80 13.84 -5.65
N THR A 337 1.84 13.95 -6.98
CA THR A 337 2.66 13.05 -7.82
C THR A 337 4.15 13.23 -7.52
N GLU A 338 4.59 14.47 -7.32
CA GLU A 338 5.98 14.81 -7.01
C GLU A 338 6.34 14.40 -5.58
N GLU A 339 5.47 14.72 -4.62
CA GLU A 339 5.65 14.36 -3.20
C GLU A 339 5.71 12.84 -3.00
N ARG A 340 4.82 12.09 -3.67
CA ARG A 340 4.81 10.62 -3.65
C ARG A 340 6.06 10.03 -4.26
N ARG A 341 6.53 10.58 -5.36
CA ARG A 341 7.79 10.14 -6.00
C ARG A 341 8.97 10.34 -5.05
N GLU A 342 9.08 11.51 -4.42
CA GLU A 342 10.13 11.76 -3.43
C GLU A 342 10.03 10.80 -2.25
N ARG A 343 8.80 10.48 -1.81
CA ARG A 343 8.59 9.52 -0.71
C ARG A 343 9.06 8.12 -1.04
N CYS A 344 8.69 7.59 -2.21
CA CYS A 344 9.14 6.28 -2.67
C CYS A 344 10.67 6.23 -2.77
N LEU A 345 11.29 7.25 -3.35
CA LEU A 345 12.74 7.34 -3.49
C LEU A 345 13.45 7.41 -2.12
N TRP A 346 12.94 8.23 -1.21
CA TRP A 346 13.46 8.33 0.15
C TRP A 346 13.36 7.00 0.89
N LEU A 347 12.20 6.33 0.87
CA LEU A 347 12.04 4.99 1.45
C LEU A 347 13.03 3.99 0.82
N GLY A 348 13.24 4.06 -0.49
CA GLY A 348 14.27 3.28 -1.19
C GLY A 348 15.67 3.50 -0.61
N CYS A 349 16.08 4.76 -0.43
CA CYS A 349 17.38 5.10 0.19
C CYS A 349 17.46 4.58 1.64
N ARG A 350 16.40 4.76 2.44
CA ARG A 350 16.33 4.27 3.82
C ARG A 350 16.48 2.76 3.91
N ILE A 351 15.76 2.01 3.06
CA ILE A 351 15.85 0.55 3.00
C ILE A 351 17.25 0.11 2.57
N ALA A 352 17.82 0.74 1.53
CA ALA A 352 19.15 0.42 1.04
C ALA A 352 20.27 0.67 2.07
N ALA A 353 20.06 1.61 3.00
CA ALA A 353 20.99 1.88 4.09
C ALA A 353 20.87 0.89 5.27
N SER A 354 19.71 0.21 5.40
CA SER A 354 19.36 -0.61 6.58
C SER A 354 19.70 -2.09 6.46
N GLY A 355 19.88 -2.62 5.25
CA GLY A 355 20.05 -4.05 5.04
C GLY A 355 20.65 -4.42 3.69
N ASN A 356 20.66 -5.72 3.38
CA ASN A 356 21.35 -6.28 2.22
C ASN A 356 20.38 -6.75 1.11
N TRP A 357 19.28 -6.01 0.91
CA TRP A 357 18.24 -6.36 -0.07
C TRP A 357 18.19 -5.42 -1.26
N LEU A 358 18.44 -4.14 -1.01
CA LEU A 358 18.47 -3.06 -1.98
C LEU A 358 19.80 -2.32 -1.79
N THR A 359 20.40 -1.83 -2.86
CA THR A 359 21.58 -0.97 -2.80
C THR A 359 21.26 0.38 -3.42
N TYR A 360 21.96 1.43 -2.97
CA TYR A 360 21.90 2.75 -3.57
C TYR A 360 23.30 3.34 -3.65
N ASP A 361 23.77 3.58 -4.87
CA ASP A 361 25.05 4.23 -5.12
C ASP A 361 24.85 5.74 -5.28
N LYS A 362 25.32 6.52 -4.30
CA LYS A 362 25.23 7.99 -4.31
C LYS A 362 26.03 8.64 -5.44
N SER A 363 27.08 7.98 -5.94
CA SER A 363 27.95 8.52 -6.98
C SER A 363 27.31 8.40 -8.37
N THR A 364 26.75 7.24 -8.68
CA THR A 364 26.06 6.97 -9.95
C THR A 364 24.58 7.33 -9.90
N ARG A 365 24.03 7.57 -8.69
CA ARG A 365 22.61 7.79 -8.40
C ARG A 365 21.77 6.66 -8.99
N GLN A 366 22.08 5.44 -8.60
CA GLN A 366 21.36 4.25 -9.06
C GLN A 366 21.03 3.34 -7.91
N PHE A 367 19.79 2.84 -7.92
CA PHE A 367 19.38 1.71 -7.13
C PHE A 367 19.82 0.42 -7.81
N GLY A 368 20.27 -0.53 -7.00
CA GLY A 368 20.61 -1.87 -7.43
C GLY A 368 20.17 -2.90 -6.42
N VAL A 369 20.61 -4.13 -6.63
CA VAL A 369 20.38 -5.24 -5.70
C VAL A 369 21.66 -6.07 -5.59
N PRO A 370 21.89 -6.76 -4.46
CA PRO A 370 22.95 -7.73 -4.35
C PRO A 370 22.78 -8.92 -5.31
N PRO A 371 23.86 -9.67 -5.63
CA PRO A 371 23.84 -10.72 -6.65
C PRO A 371 22.75 -11.79 -6.45
N GLN A 372 22.40 -12.13 -5.20
CA GLN A 372 21.37 -13.13 -4.92
C GLN A 372 19.95 -12.69 -5.32
N TYR A 373 19.73 -11.38 -5.50
CA TYR A 373 18.46 -10.81 -5.94
C TYR A 373 18.53 -10.25 -7.37
N ASP A 374 19.69 -10.29 -8.01
CA ASP A 374 19.88 -9.81 -9.38
C ASP A 374 19.40 -10.85 -10.40
N LEU A 375 18.07 -10.95 -10.50
CA LEU A 375 17.40 -11.88 -11.39
C LEU A 375 17.17 -11.24 -12.77
N GLU A 376 17.36 -12.02 -13.83
CA GLU A 376 16.93 -11.62 -15.18
C GLU A 376 15.40 -11.49 -15.23
N ILE A 377 14.92 -10.35 -15.72
CA ILE A 377 13.49 -10.12 -15.89
C ILE A 377 13.16 -10.26 -17.38
N PRO A 378 12.35 -11.27 -17.77
CA PRO A 378 12.00 -11.48 -19.17
C PRO A 378 11.41 -10.22 -19.81
N GLY A 379 11.95 -9.84 -20.98
CA GLY A 379 11.47 -8.67 -21.73
C GLY A 379 12.06 -7.33 -21.30
N ILE A 380 12.93 -7.28 -20.29
CA ILE A 380 13.69 -6.09 -19.91
C ILE A 380 15.17 -6.36 -20.20
N SER A 381 15.75 -5.69 -21.20
CA SER A 381 17.20 -5.72 -21.39
C SER A 381 17.87 -4.95 -20.25
N ASN A 382 18.81 -5.59 -19.56
CA ASN A 382 19.72 -4.89 -18.66
C ASN A 382 20.53 -3.89 -19.53
N GLY A 383 20.22 -2.60 -19.40
CA GLY A 383 20.89 -1.54 -20.13
C GLY A 383 22.36 -1.42 -19.71
N SER A 384 23.22 -2.23 -20.31
CA SER A 384 24.64 -1.97 -20.48
C SER A 384 24.95 -1.96 -21.98
N GLU A 385 24.35 -1.03 -22.71
CA GLU A 385 24.87 -0.69 -24.03
C GLU A 385 26.16 0.10 -23.79
N ALA A 386 27.30 -0.58 -23.94
CA ALA A 386 28.56 0.08 -24.17
C ALA A 386 28.41 0.97 -25.40
N GLU A 387 28.83 2.24 -25.28
CA GLU A 387 28.91 3.18 -26.39
C GLU A 387 29.59 2.52 -27.59
N PRO A 388 29.05 2.65 -28.82
CA PRO A 388 29.78 2.22 -29.99
C PRO A 388 31.01 3.10 -30.14
N GLN A 389 32.18 2.47 -30.08
CA GLN A 389 33.46 3.09 -30.43
C GLN A 389 33.31 3.82 -31.77
N ALA A 390 33.63 5.11 -31.78
CA ALA A 390 33.77 5.89 -33.01
C ALA A 390 34.80 5.20 -33.90
N GLY A 391 34.32 4.69 -35.04
CA GLY A 391 35.15 4.12 -36.09
C GLY A 391 36.01 5.21 -36.72
N ASP A 392 37.28 4.87 -36.87
CA ASP A 392 38.35 5.58 -37.56
C ASP A 392 37.92 6.00 -38.99
N ASP A 393 37.76 7.30 -39.22
CA ASP A 393 37.52 7.89 -40.55
C ASP A 393 38.82 7.80 -41.36
N GLY A 394 38.93 6.76 -42.19
CA GLY A 394 39.95 6.65 -43.22
C GLY A 394 39.64 7.58 -44.40
N ASP A 395 40.52 8.56 -44.61
CA ASP A 395 40.52 9.50 -45.74
C ASP A 395 40.33 8.81 -47.11
N VAL A 396 39.28 9.21 -47.83
CA VAL A 396 39.09 8.86 -49.24
C VAL A 396 39.63 9.99 -50.11
N VAL A 397 40.74 9.72 -50.79
CA VAL A 397 41.37 10.59 -51.78
C VAL A 397 40.51 10.64 -53.06
N ILE A 398 40.09 11.84 -53.46
CA ILE A 398 39.37 12.11 -54.72
C ILE A 398 40.39 12.39 -55.84
N PRO A 399 40.32 11.76 -57.02
CA PRO A 399 41.13 12.14 -58.17
C PRO A 399 40.45 13.21 -59.04
N ASP A 400 41.26 14.17 -59.48
CA ASP A 400 40.96 15.29 -60.39
C ASP A 400 40.30 14.86 -61.71
N ILE A 401 39.29 15.63 -62.14
CA ILE A 401 38.76 15.60 -63.51
C ILE A 401 39.10 16.94 -64.19
N SER A 402 39.98 16.85 -65.18
CA SER A 402 40.39 17.95 -66.06
C SER A 402 39.40 18.14 -67.24
N ASP A 403 38.97 19.38 -67.41
CA ASP A 403 38.70 20.17 -68.62
C ASP A 403 38.12 19.54 -69.90
N GLY A 404 37.10 20.22 -70.44
CA GLY A 404 36.84 20.26 -71.89
C GLY A 404 35.40 20.59 -72.31
N ALA A 405 35.08 21.88 -72.40
CA ALA A 405 33.89 22.45 -73.07
C ALA A 405 33.99 22.27 -74.62
N PRO A 406 32.98 22.61 -75.46
CA PRO A 406 31.89 23.59 -75.29
C PRO A 406 30.45 23.02 -75.26
#